data_AF-A0A939TBD3-F1
#
_entry.id   AF-A0A939TBD3-F1
#
_cell.length_a   1.000
_cell.length_b   1.000
_cell.length_c   1.000
_cell.angle_alpha   90.00
_cell.angle_beta   90.00
_cell.angle_gamma   90.00
#
_symmetry.space_group_name_H-M   'P 1'
#
loop_
_entity.id
_entity.type
_entity.pdbx_description
1 polymer ?
#
loop_
_entity_poly.entity_id
_entity_poly.type
_entity_poly.pdbx_seq_one_letter_code
_entity_poly.pdbx_strand_id
1 'polypeptide(L)'
;MTAGGWITIIVVGLIVGWIIKEYGTKKEYPGGIWVALLAGLVGAWLGDLVLGDWGWMLGGANVIAAIIGAAVIAWIVSLFGKEEKKEA
;
A
#
# COMPACT_ATOMS: atom_id res chain seq x y z
N MET A 1 -9.17 5.52 15.79
CA MET A 1 -9.08 6.09 14.43
C MET A 1 -10.15 7.14 14.23
N THR A 2 -9.79 8.37 13.89
CA THR A 2 -10.76 9.44 13.64
C THR A 2 -11.13 9.51 12.15
N ALA A 3 -12.12 10.31 11.77
CA ALA A 3 -12.45 10.56 10.36
C ALA A 3 -11.25 11.07 9.55
N GLY A 4 -10.36 11.86 10.15
CA GLY A 4 -9.13 12.32 9.51
C GLY A 4 -8.13 11.20 9.22
N GLY A 5 -8.08 10.19 10.09
CA GLY A 5 -7.13 9.08 9.98
C GLY A 5 -7.49 8.15 8.82
N TRP A 6 -8.79 7.93 8.60
CA TRP A 6 -9.27 7.22 7.42
C TRP A 6 -8.88 7.94 6.12
N ILE A 7 -8.97 9.26 6.08
CA ILE A 7 -8.54 10.05 4.91
C ILE A 7 -7.04 9.87 4.69
N THR A 8 -6.23 9.96 5.74
CA THR A 8 -4.78 9.72 5.65
C THR A 8 -4.46 8.33 5.12
N ILE A 9 -5.08 7.28 5.65
CA ILE A 9 -4.86 5.91 5.19
C ILE A 9 -5.27 5.73 3.73
N ILE A 10 -6.40 6.30 3.31
CA ILE A 10 -6.86 6.19 1.92
C ILE A 10 -5.89 6.92 0.98
N VAL A 11 -5.52 8.16 1.30
CA VAL A 11 -4.61 8.95 0.47
C VAL A 11 -3.23 8.30 0.39
N VAL A 12 -2.66 7.92 1.54
CA VAL A 12 -1.33 7.28 1.62
C VAL A 12 -1.36 5.91 0.94
N GLY A 13 -2.38 5.09 1.22
CA GLY A 13 -2.52 3.76 0.65
C GLY A 13 -2.67 3.76 -0.87
N LEU A 14 -3.45 4.70 -1.42
CA LEU A 14 -3.60 4.85 -2.87
C LEU A 14 -2.30 5.33 -3.54
N ILE A 15 -1.61 6.32 -2.95
CA ILE A 15 -0.33 6.83 -3.47
C ILE A 15 0.73 5.73 -3.45
N VAL A 16 0.91 5.05 -2.31
CA VAL A 16 1.91 3.99 -2.17
C VAL A 16 1.57 2.79 -3.04
N GLY A 17 0.31 2.35 -3.06
CA GLY A 17 -0.13 1.23 -3.92
C GLY A 17 0.11 1.51 -5.40
N TRP A 18 -0.16 2.74 -5.86
CA TRP A 18 0.15 3.14 -7.23
C TRP A 18 1.65 3.21 -7.52
N ILE A 19 2.44 3.83 -6.63
CA ILE A 19 3.90 3.91 -6.78
C ILE A 19 4.52 2.52 -6.84
N ILE A 20 4.08 1.58 -6.00
CA ILE A 20 4.62 0.22 -6.02
C ILE A 20 4.14 -0.55 -7.24
N LYS A 21 2.96 -0.28 -7.79
CA LYS A 21 2.58 -0.86 -9.09
C LYS A 21 3.44 -0.32 -10.23
N GLU A 22 3.76 0.96 -10.22
CA GLU A 22 4.49 1.62 -11.32
C GLU A 22 6.00 1.37 -11.25
N TYR A 23 6.57 1.37 -10.05
CA TYR A 23 8.01 1.22 -9.82
C TYR A 23 8.39 -0.13 -9.22
N GLY A 24 7.44 -0.83 -8.57
CA GLY A 24 7.67 -2.06 -7.84
C GLY A 24 7.46 -3.30 -8.71
N THR A 25 8.59 -3.93 -9.04
CA THR A 25 8.73 -5.24 -9.70
C THR A 25 8.24 -5.34 -11.14
N LYS A 26 9.03 -6.01 -11.99
CA LYS A 26 8.69 -6.43 -13.37
C LYS A 26 7.60 -7.51 -13.43
N LYS A 27 6.83 -7.69 -12.35
CA LYS A 27 5.77 -8.69 -12.20
C LYS A 27 4.45 -7.96 -12.17
N GLU A 28 3.52 -8.37 -13.00
CA GLU A 28 2.17 -7.83 -12.97
C GLU A 28 1.50 -8.23 -11.65
N TYR A 29 0.87 -7.26 -10.99
CA TYR A 29 -0.02 -7.57 -9.87
C TYR A 29 -1.13 -8.50 -10.35
N PRO A 30 -1.43 -9.60 -9.63
CA PRO A 30 -2.51 -10.49 -10.01
C PRO A 30 -3.83 -9.73 -9.88
N GLY A 31 -4.44 -9.36 -11.01
CA GLY A 31 -5.64 -8.49 -11.04
C GLY A 31 -5.38 -7.01 -11.32
N GLY A 32 -4.16 -6.65 -11.75
CA GLY A 32 -3.84 -5.32 -12.27
C GLY A 32 -3.93 -4.20 -11.23
N ILE A 33 -4.29 -3.00 -11.69
CA ILE A 33 -4.28 -1.79 -10.86
C ILE A 33 -5.23 -1.87 -9.66
N TRP A 34 -6.39 -2.52 -9.81
CA TRP A 34 -7.38 -2.62 -8.73
C TRP A 34 -6.85 -3.38 -7.52
N VAL A 35 -6.12 -4.47 -7.76
CA VAL A 35 -5.53 -5.26 -6.69
C VAL A 35 -4.36 -4.53 -6.03
N ALA A 36 -3.56 -3.79 -6.80
CA ALA A 36 -2.50 -2.97 -6.23
C ALA A 36 -3.04 -1.83 -5.33
N LEU A 37 -4.12 -1.16 -5.75
CA LEU A 37 -4.77 -0.12 -4.96
C LEU A 37 -5.38 -0.67 -3.67
N LEU A 38 -6.07 -1.82 -3.75
CA LEU A 38 -6.63 -2.48 -2.57
C LEU A 38 -5.54 -2.99 -1.63
N ALA A 39 -4.46 -3.57 -2.17
CA ALA A 39 -3.30 -4.00 -1.39
C ALA A 39 -2.64 -2.82 -0.66
N GLY A 40 -2.50 -1.66 -1.33
CA GLY A 40 -2.01 -0.43 -0.72
C GLY A 40 -2.92 0.09 0.39
N LEU A 41 -4.25 0.08 0.19
CA LEU A 41 -5.22 0.51 1.21
C LEU A 41 -5.20 -0.41 2.45
N VAL A 42 -5.27 -1.72 2.22
CA VAL A 42 -5.29 -2.74 3.27
C VAL A 42 -3.96 -2.72 4.02
N GLY A 43 -2.85 -2.57 3.31
CA GLY A 43 -1.53 -2.45 3.92
C GLY A 43 -1.35 -1.16 4.70
N ALA A 44 -1.84 -0.01 4.22
CA ALA A 44 -1.78 1.24 4.98
C ALA A 44 -2.54 1.14 6.30
N TRP A 45 -3.73 0.53 6.26
CA TRP A 45 -4.54 0.32 7.45
C TRP A 45 -3.91 -0.69 8.43
N LEU A 46 -3.40 -1.82 7.93
CA LEU A 46 -2.70 -2.81 8.76
C LEU A 46 -1.38 -2.25 9.32
N GLY A 47 -0.67 -1.45 8.55
CA GLY A 47 0.57 -0.80 8.94
C GLY A 47 0.37 0.10 10.15
N ASP A 48 -0.62 0.99 10.07
CA ASP A 48 -1.03 1.86 11.18
C ASP A 48 -1.38 1.04 12.43
N LEU A 49 -2.16 -0.04 12.27
CA LEU A 49 -2.62 -0.87 13.38
C LEU A 49 -1.49 -1.69 14.04
N VAL A 50 -0.53 -2.19 13.26
CA VAL A 50 0.53 -3.10 13.74
C VAL A 50 1.77 -2.35 14.21
N LEU A 51 2.20 -1.33 13.47
CA LEU A 51 3.42 -0.55 13.79
C LEU A 51 3.12 0.59 14.76
N GLY A 52 1.85 0.97 14.88
CA GLY A 52 1.34 1.90 15.87
C GLY A 52 1.82 3.34 15.68
N ASP A 53 1.80 4.03 16.81
CA ASP A 53 1.89 5.48 16.88
C ASP A 53 3.33 5.96 16.99
N TRP A 54 3.90 6.36 15.87
CA TRP A 54 5.17 7.10 15.79
C TRP A 54 4.92 8.61 15.76
N GLY A 55 5.99 9.41 15.78
CA GLY A 55 5.90 10.88 15.85
C GLY A 55 5.18 11.57 14.68
N TRP A 56 4.99 10.92 13.53
CA TRP A 56 4.32 11.53 12.37
C TRP A 56 2.89 11.03 12.20
N MET A 57 1.96 11.75 12.83
CA MET A 57 0.52 11.51 12.74
C MET A 57 -0.19 12.56 11.90
N LEU A 58 -1.10 12.10 11.02
CA LEU A 58 -2.05 12.96 10.32
C LEU A 58 -3.46 12.40 10.55
N GLY A 59 -4.37 13.25 11.03
CA GLY A 59 -5.76 12.85 11.30
C GLY A 59 -5.91 11.72 12.35
N GLY A 60 -4.88 11.40 13.11
CA GLY A 60 -4.89 10.27 14.04
C GLY A 60 -4.68 8.90 13.36
N ALA A 61 -4.03 8.89 12.19
CA ALA A 61 -3.34 7.73 11.65
C ALA A 61 -1.85 8.09 11.45
N ASN A 62 -0.98 7.12 11.65
CA ASN A 62 0.44 7.26 11.49
C ASN A 62 0.86 7.08 10.03
N VAL A 63 1.47 8.11 9.46
CA VAL A 63 1.82 8.14 8.03
C VAL A 63 2.94 7.15 7.71
N ILE A 64 3.94 7.07 8.59
CA ILE A 64 5.11 6.21 8.38
C ILE A 64 4.69 4.75 8.46
N ALA A 65 3.94 4.39 9.49
CA ALA A 65 3.36 3.07 9.68
C ALA A 65 2.51 2.65 8.47
N ALA A 66 1.65 3.56 7.98
CA ALA A 66 0.83 3.33 6.81
C ALA A 66 1.65 3.09 5.53
N ILE A 67 2.70 3.88 5.29
CA ILE A 67 3.58 3.66 4.12
C ILE A 67 4.24 2.29 4.20
N ILE A 68 4.79 1.93 5.37
CA ILE A 68 5.49 0.65 5.55
C ILE A 68 4.51 -0.52 5.35
N GLY A 69 3.35 -0.48 5.99
CA GLY A 69 2.36 -1.55 5.85
C GLY A 69 1.84 -1.68 4.42
N ALA A 70 1.58 -0.56 3.74
CA ALA A 70 1.19 -0.54 2.33
C ALA A 70 2.28 -1.18 1.46
N ALA A 71 3.55 -0.86 1.73
CA ALA A 71 4.67 -1.40 0.97
C ALA A 71 4.86 -2.90 1.15
N VAL A 72 4.77 -3.38 2.40
CA VAL A 72 4.91 -4.80 2.71
C VAL A 72 3.77 -5.61 2.08
N ILE A 73 2.51 -5.19 2.25
CA ILE A 73 1.37 -5.90 1.67
C ILE A 73 1.41 -5.86 0.14
N ALA A 74 1.67 -4.71 -0.46
CA ALA A 74 1.79 -4.61 -1.92
C ALA A 74 2.88 -5.55 -2.45
N TRP A 75 4.05 -5.57 -1.82
CA TRP A 75 5.12 -6.50 -2.17
C TRP A 75 4.72 -7.97 -2.03
N ILE A 76 4.06 -8.36 -0.93
CA ILE A 76 3.56 -9.74 -0.75
C ILE A 76 2.57 -10.11 -1.86
N VAL A 77 1.66 -9.21 -2.19
CA VAL A 77 0.65 -9.43 -3.24
C VAL A 77 1.33 -9.56 -4.62
N SER A 78 2.39 -8.80 -4.90
CA SER A 78 3.12 -8.90 -6.17
C SER A 78 3.85 -10.24 -6.34
N LEU A 79 4.16 -10.96 -5.25
CA LEU A 79 4.73 -12.32 -5.31
C LEU A 79 3.76 -13.35 -5.90
N PHE A 80 2.45 -13.12 -5.75
CA PHE A 80 1.41 -13.95 -6.36
C PHE A 80 1.12 -13.55 -7.82
N GLY A 81 1.74 -12.45 -8.28
CA GLY A 81 1.69 -11.97 -9.65
C GLY A 81 2.46 -12.84 -10.62
N LYS A 82 1.99 -12.89 -11.87
CA LYS A 82 2.72 -13.56 -12.95
C LYS A 82 3.82 -12.63 -13.48
N GLU A 83 4.92 -13.21 -13.94
CA GLU A 83 5.94 -12.45 -14.66
C GLU A 83 5.34 -11.90 -15.95
N GLU A 84 5.44 -10.58 -16.12
CA GLU A 84 5.08 -9.91 -17.36
C GLU A 84 6.12 -10.37 -18.39
N LYS A 85 5.76 -11.33 -19.27
CA LYS A 85 6.58 -11.61 -20.44
C LYS A 85 6.53 -10.34 -21.28
N LYS A 86 7.60 -9.54 -21.24
CA LYS A 86 7.83 -8.54 -22.29
C LYS A 86 7.87 -9.31 -23.61
N GLU A 87 6.78 -9.26 -24.37
CA GLU A 87 6.80 -9.64 -25.78
C GLU A 87 7.85 -8.73 -26.45
N ALA A 88 8.92 -9.37 -26.93
CA ALA A 88 10.03 -8.76 -27.62
C ALA A 88 9.71 -8.64 -29.12
#